data_AF-A0A954CPF4-F1
#
_entry.id   AF-A0A954CPF4-F1
#
_cell.length_a   1.000
_cell.length_b   1.000
_cell.length_c   1.000
_cell.angle_alpha   90.00
_cell.angle_beta   90.00
_cell.angle_gamma   90.00
#
_symmetry.space_group_name_H-M   'P 1'
#
loop_
_entity.id
_entity.type
_entity.pdbx_description
1 polymer ?
#
loop_
_entity_poly.entity_id
_entity_poly.type
_entity_poly.pdbx_seq_one_letter_code
_entity_poly.pdbx_strand_id
1 'polypeptide(L)'
;MTRLFGTYVRLYREALSGFPRATWLLAAITLVHRMGQMVLLFQTLYFKKVLGFDEAVIGSLLLCYGIGNAVGAYFGGWLCDRMSAVTVQGAALAINGAALIALPLAPDLPPLFLLMALVGVAGTAFRPAASTLLVSTCPPARRAQAFAFFRLPINLGCGLGPLIGGELAEIDYRLVFWVEGGVCLLTAVLVSILLRGRVVAPVEEDVAPENDTRSPWRDRLFLLLVFNTGMLAFIVVQWFTAGTLFLDEEFGMSEEEIGRVFALNPLLIVLFEMILVQSLGDRKRLPWIAGSGWLVSASCFVLLLGVGWPFAVFSVTLWTVAEMMESPLTGAFVASRAGRANRGRYMGVYTLSYSLAHGIAPATAVWIYGELGPTALWTIAGVVAAILALAVGLAARRHDL
;
A
#
# COMPACT_ATOMS: atom_id res chain seq x y z
N MET A 1 16.59 -1.05 -29.05
CA MET A 1 16.18 -1.82 -27.85
C MET A 1 17.38 -2.30 -27.02
N THR A 2 18.45 -2.83 -27.63
CA THR A 2 19.66 -3.36 -26.94
C THR A 2 20.40 -2.33 -26.07
N ARG A 3 20.47 -1.05 -26.48
CA ARG A 3 21.07 0.03 -25.66
C ARG A 3 20.22 0.41 -24.44
N LEU A 4 18.89 0.44 -24.57
CA LEU A 4 17.98 0.71 -23.45
C LEU A 4 18.06 -0.42 -22.42
N PHE A 5 17.99 -1.68 -22.87
CA PHE A 5 18.11 -2.84 -21.99
C PHE A 5 19.45 -2.87 -21.24
N GLY A 6 20.57 -2.60 -21.93
CA GLY A 6 21.89 -2.49 -21.29
C GLY A 6 21.97 -1.36 -20.25
N THR A 7 21.27 -0.24 -20.47
CA THR A 7 21.16 0.84 -19.49
C THR A 7 20.30 0.43 -18.28
N TYR A 8 19.19 -0.28 -18.48
CA TYR A 8 18.40 -0.82 -17.36
C TYR A 8 19.21 -1.76 -16.48
N VAL A 9 19.87 -2.77 -17.09
CA VAL A 9 20.65 -3.75 -16.34
C VAL A 9 21.78 -3.09 -15.56
N ARG A 10 22.44 -2.08 -16.13
CA ARG A 10 23.49 -1.32 -15.45
C ARG A 10 22.94 -0.48 -14.29
N LEU A 11 21.84 0.25 -14.49
CA LEU A 11 21.20 1.04 -13.44
C LEU A 11 20.74 0.17 -12.27
N TYR A 12 20.12 -0.98 -12.55
CA TYR A 12 19.76 -1.95 -11.51
C TYR A 12 21.00 -2.55 -10.84
N ARG A 13 22.05 -2.93 -11.58
CA ARG A 13 23.29 -3.45 -10.99
C ARG A 13 23.96 -2.44 -10.06
N GLU A 14 24.05 -1.19 -10.46
CA GLU A 14 24.60 -0.11 -9.66
C GLU A 14 23.76 0.11 -8.40
N ALA A 15 22.43 0.21 -8.56
CA ALA A 15 21.49 0.38 -7.45
C ALA A 15 21.48 -0.79 -6.46
N LEU A 16 21.77 -2.02 -6.90
CA LEU A 16 21.78 -3.24 -6.09
C LEU A 16 23.16 -3.56 -5.47
N SER A 17 24.23 -2.87 -5.88
CA SER A 17 25.59 -3.20 -5.47
C SER A 17 26.01 -2.61 -4.11
N GLY A 18 26.72 -3.40 -3.30
CA GLY A 18 27.41 -2.93 -2.10
C GLY A 18 26.54 -2.76 -0.84
N PHE A 19 25.37 -3.40 -0.78
CA PHE A 19 24.62 -3.52 0.48
C PHE A 19 25.16 -4.65 1.36
N PRO A 20 25.15 -4.50 2.70
CA PRO A 20 25.50 -5.56 3.63
C PRO A 20 24.60 -6.80 3.46
N ARG A 21 25.11 -7.97 3.86
CA ARG A 21 24.36 -9.22 3.85
C ARG A 21 23.04 -9.14 4.64
N ALA A 22 23.01 -8.38 5.73
CA ALA A 22 21.81 -8.18 6.54
C ALA A 22 20.69 -7.46 5.76
N THR A 23 21.03 -6.46 4.93
CA THR A 23 20.07 -5.75 4.08
C THR A 23 19.49 -6.67 3.00
N TRP A 24 20.31 -7.52 2.39
CA TRP A 24 19.85 -8.53 1.43
C TRP A 24 18.93 -9.58 2.07
N LEU A 25 19.26 -10.03 3.28
CA LEU A 25 18.41 -10.96 4.02
C LEU A 25 17.06 -10.33 4.37
N LEU A 26 17.06 -9.09 4.86
CA LEU A 26 15.82 -8.38 5.15
C LEU A 26 14.98 -8.16 3.88
N ALA A 27 15.60 -7.88 2.73
CA ALA A 27 14.90 -7.78 1.45
C ALA A 27 14.28 -9.11 1.00
N ALA A 28 15.00 -10.23 1.14
CA ALA A 28 14.48 -11.56 0.84
C ALA A 28 13.32 -11.96 1.76
N ILE A 29 13.45 -11.70 3.07
CA ILE A 29 12.38 -11.91 4.06
C ILE A 29 11.16 -11.05 3.71
N THR A 30 11.38 -9.80 3.31
CA THR A 30 10.30 -8.88 2.91
C THR A 30 9.60 -9.39 1.65
N LEU A 31 10.33 -9.91 0.66
CA LEU A 31 9.75 -10.52 -0.52
C LEU A 31 8.83 -11.69 -0.14
N VAL A 32 9.33 -12.63 0.67
CA VAL A 32 8.54 -13.79 1.14
C VAL A 32 7.26 -13.34 1.83
N HIS A 33 7.37 -12.40 2.77
CA HIS A 33 6.21 -11.83 3.45
C HIS A 33 5.22 -11.19 2.47
N ARG A 34 5.70 -10.37 1.53
CA ARG A 34 4.86 -9.64 0.58
C ARG A 34 4.20 -10.54 -0.45
N MET A 35 4.83 -11.66 -0.83
CA MET A 35 4.20 -12.71 -1.64
C MET A 35 3.06 -13.40 -0.88
N GLY A 36 3.14 -13.48 0.44
CA GLY A 36 2.10 -14.06 1.27
C GLY A 36 0.88 -13.15 1.47
N GLN A 37 0.97 -11.84 1.23
CA GLN A 37 -0.13 -10.90 1.49
C GLN A 37 -1.19 -10.95 0.38
N MET A 38 -2.13 -11.87 0.52
CA MET A 38 -3.18 -12.18 -0.46
C MET A 38 -4.60 -11.99 0.10
N VAL A 39 -4.78 -12.09 1.42
CA VAL A 39 -6.07 -11.98 2.13
C VAL A 39 -6.76 -10.65 1.84
N LEU A 40 -6.02 -9.57 1.64
CA LEU A 40 -6.61 -8.24 1.40
C LEU A 40 -7.64 -8.25 0.27
N LEU A 41 -7.36 -8.97 -0.82
CA LEU A 41 -8.21 -9.06 -2.02
C LEU A 41 -9.39 -10.02 -1.84
N PHE A 42 -9.15 -11.17 -1.21
CA PHE A 42 -10.09 -12.28 -1.19
C PHE A 42 -10.91 -12.37 0.11
N GLN A 43 -10.58 -11.60 1.16
CA GLN A 43 -11.34 -11.62 2.42
C GLN A 43 -12.79 -11.19 2.24
N THR A 44 -13.02 -10.16 1.41
CA THR A 44 -14.37 -9.64 1.15
C THR A 44 -15.21 -10.69 0.42
N LEU A 45 -14.62 -11.35 -0.57
CA LEU A 45 -15.25 -12.46 -1.29
C LEU A 45 -15.49 -13.67 -0.38
N TYR A 46 -14.57 -14.01 0.51
CA TYR A 46 -14.74 -15.07 1.51
C TYR A 46 -15.94 -14.81 2.42
N PHE A 47 -16.03 -13.60 3.00
CA PHE A 47 -17.14 -13.25 3.88
C PHE A 47 -18.49 -13.28 3.16
N LYS A 48 -18.51 -12.86 1.89
CA LYS A 48 -19.71 -12.85 1.05
C LYS A 48 -20.12 -14.27 0.60
N LYS A 49 -19.23 -14.99 -0.08
CA LYS A 49 -19.52 -16.26 -0.77
C LYS A 49 -19.49 -17.48 0.15
N VAL A 50 -18.63 -17.49 1.17
CA VAL A 50 -18.47 -18.65 2.07
C VAL A 50 -19.24 -18.49 3.37
N LEU A 51 -19.19 -17.31 4.01
CA LEU A 51 -19.94 -17.06 5.24
C LEU A 51 -21.36 -16.52 5.01
N GLY A 52 -21.67 -16.08 3.79
CA GLY A 52 -23.01 -15.58 3.44
C GLY A 52 -23.37 -14.25 4.10
N PHE A 53 -22.37 -13.46 4.51
CA PHE A 53 -22.62 -12.17 5.15
C PHE A 53 -23.02 -11.10 4.13
N ASP A 54 -23.87 -10.18 4.57
CA ASP A 54 -24.20 -8.98 3.81
C ASP A 54 -23.08 -7.94 3.87
N GLU A 55 -23.17 -6.94 3.00
CA GLU A 55 -22.21 -5.86 2.86
C GLU A 55 -22.09 -5.02 4.14
N ALA A 56 -23.18 -4.89 4.92
CA ALA A 56 -23.16 -4.14 6.17
C ALA A 56 -22.27 -4.82 7.23
N VAL A 57 -22.39 -6.14 7.38
CA VAL A 57 -21.54 -6.93 8.27
C VAL A 57 -20.10 -6.95 7.77
N ILE A 58 -19.88 -7.15 6.46
CA ILE A 58 -18.54 -7.14 5.86
C ILE A 58 -17.87 -5.78 6.05
N GLY A 59 -18.58 -4.68 5.78
CA GLY A 59 -18.10 -3.32 6.00
C GLY A 59 -17.72 -3.07 7.46
N SER A 60 -18.49 -3.61 8.40
CA SER A 60 -18.19 -3.53 9.84
C SER A 60 -16.94 -4.33 10.23
N LEU A 61 -16.74 -5.54 9.67
CA LEU A 61 -15.52 -6.34 9.87
C LEU A 61 -14.28 -5.60 9.35
N LEU A 62 -14.39 -5.01 8.15
CA LEU A 62 -13.32 -4.21 7.55
C LEU A 62 -13.05 -2.91 8.34
N LEU A 63 -14.07 -2.33 8.98
CA LEU A 63 -13.89 -1.19 9.88
C LEU A 63 -13.10 -1.59 11.12
N CYS A 64 -13.38 -2.76 11.73
CA CYS A 64 -12.58 -3.29 12.83
C CYS A 64 -11.12 -3.52 12.43
N TYR A 65 -10.87 -4.05 11.24
CA TYR A 65 -9.52 -4.12 10.66
C TYR A 65 -8.87 -2.74 10.52
N GLY A 66 -9.61 -1.75 10.02
CA GLY A 66 -9.17 -0.36 9.91
C GLY A 66 -8.80 0.29 11.25
N ILE A 67 -9.64 0.11 12.27
CA ILE A 67 -9.37 0.56 13.65
C ILE A 67 -8.11 -0.14 14.17
N GLY A 68 -8.01 -1.45 13.95
CA GLY A 68 -6.82 -2.23 14.29
C GLY A 68 -5.56 -1.64 13.66
N ASN A 69 -5.59 -1.29 12.36
CA ASN A 69 -4.46 -0.66 11.69
C ASN A 69 -4.02 0.65 12.35
N ALA A 70 -4.97 1.52 12.72
CA ALA A 70 -4.65 2.78 13.39
C ALA A 70 -3.98 2.56 14.76
N VAL A 71 -4.51 1.61 15.54
CA VAL A 71 -3.95 1.20 16.83
C VAL A 71 -2.55 0.60 16.64
N GLY A 72 -2.40 -0.31 15.68
CA GLY A 72 -1.13 -0.96 15.35
C GLY A 72 -0.04 0.00 14.90
N ALA A 73 -0.38 1.03 14.12
CA ALA A 73 0.57 2.06 13.72
C ALA A 73 1.16 2.82 14.92
N TYR A 74 0.30 3.19 15.87
CA TYR A 74 0.70 3.89 17.09
C TYR A 74 1.56 3.00 18.00
N PHE A 75 1.05 1.82 18.35
CA PHE A 75 1.75 0.92 19.26
C PHE A 75 3.02 0.32 18.66
N GLY A 76 3.05 0.07 17.34
CA GLY A 76 4.24 -0.44 16.65
C GLY A 76 5.43 0.50 16.77
N GLY A 77 5.22 1.81 16.62
CA GLY A 77 6.26 2.82 16.84
C GLY A 77 6.70 2.88 18.29
N TRP A 78 5.73 3.01 19.21
CA TRP A 78 5.98 3.06 20.66
C TRP A 78 6.73 1.83 21.21
N LEU A 79 6.46 0.65 20.66
CA LEU A 79 7.16 -0.61 21.00
C LEU A 79 8.58 -0.63 20.43
N CYS A 80 8.80 -0.13 19.21
CA CYS A 80 10.14 -0.07 18.61
C CYS A 80 11.08 0.86 19.39
N ASP A 81 10.55 1.87 20.07
CA ASP A 81 11.35 2.76 20.93
C ASP A 81 11.80 2.08 22.23
N ARG A 82 11.14 0.99 22.65
CA ARG A 82 11.37 0.30 23.93
C ARG A 82 11.97 -1.09 23.79
N MET A 83 11.78 -1.73 22.65
CA MET A 83 12.17 -3.11 22.37
C MET A 83 12.96 -3.17 21.07
N SER A 84 13.75 -4.23 20.89
CA SER A 84 14.47 -4.39 19.62
C SER A 84 13.48 -4.50 18.45
N ALA A 85 13.77 -3.83 17.34
CA ALA A 85 12.93 -3.88 16.15
C ALA A 85 12.75 -5.30 15.61
N VAL A 86 13.74 -6.19 15.81
CA VAL A 86 13.63 -7.63 15.51
C VAL A 86 12.52 -8.29 16.33
N THR A 87 12.47 -8.01 17.64
CA THR A 87 11.44 -8.56 18.53
C THR A 87 10.06 -8.04 18.18
N VAL A 88 9.92 -6.74 17.94
CA VAL A 88 8.62 -6.13 17.59
C VAL A 88 8.12 -6.68 16.26
N GLN A 89 8.98 -6.75 15.24
CA GLN A 89 8.61 -7.28 13.93
C GLN A 89 8.23 -8.77 14.01
N GLY A 90 9.03 -9.58 14.71
CA GLY A 90 8.76 -11.01 14.88
C GLY A 90 7.46 -11.27 15.63
N ALA A 91 7.21 -10.56 16.73
CA ALA A 91 5.97 -10.69 17.50
C ALA A 91 4.74 -10.26 16.69
N ALA A 92 4.82 -9.12 15.99
CA ALA A 92 3.73 -8.64 15.13
C ALA A 92 3.38 -9.66 14.04
N LEU A 93 4.39 -10.20 13.34
CA LEU A 93 4.17 -11.24 12.33
C LEU A 93 3.60 -12.53 12.92
N ALA A 94 4.06 -12.93 14.10
CA ALA A 94 3.57 -14.14 14.76
C ALA A 94 2.09 -14.02 15.15
N ILE A 95 1.72 -12.88 15.75
CA ILE A 95 0.33 -12.57 16.12
C ILE A 95 -0.54 -12.50 14.86
N ASN A 96 -0.07 -11.81 13.81
CA ASN A 96 -0.81 -11.71 12.55
C ASN A 96 -1.05 -13.09 11.93
N GLY A 97 0.00 -13.92 11.87
CA GLY A 97 -0.10 -15.26 11.30
C GLY A 97 -1.04 -16.18 12.05
N ALA A 98 -1.00 -16.14 13.39
CA ALA A 98 -1.93 -16.89 14.22
C ALA A 98 -3.38 -16.40 14.06
N ALA A 99 -3.60 -15.08 14.00
CA ALA A 99 -4.93 -14.50 13.81
C ALA A 99 -5.53 -14.89 12.46
N LEU A 100 -4.73 -14.83 11.38
CA LEU A 100 -5.15 -15.25 10.04
C LEU A 100 -5.49 -16.74 9.97
N ILE A 101 -4.72 -17.61 10.64
CA ILE A 101 -5.04 -19.05 10.68
C ILE A 101 -6.34 -19.31 11.44
N ALA A 102 -6.57 -18.57 12.53
CA ALA A 102 -7.77 -18.71 13.37
C ALA A 102 -9.04 -18.16 12.71
N LEU A 103 -8.92 -17.15 11.84
CA LEU A 103 -10.05 -16.46 11.21
C LEU A 103 -11.03 -17.39 10.47
N PRO A 104 -10.60 -18.27 9.55
CA PRO A 104 -11.51 -19.20 8.88
C PRO A 104 -12.04 -20.33 9.78
N LEU A 105 -11.51 -20.48 11.00
CA LEU A 105 -11.98 -21.45 12.00
C LEU A 105 -13.08 -20.86 12.91
N ALA A 106 -13.33 -19.56 12.82
CA ALA A 106 -14.31 -18.84 13.61
C ALA A 106 -15.60 -18.60 12.80
N PRO A 107 -16.67 -19.41 13.00
CA PRO A 107 -17.93 -19.21 12.28
C PRO A 107 -18.79 -18.08 12.87
N ASP A 108 -18.56 -17.71 14.14
CA ASP A 108 -19.36 -16.70 14.85
C ASP A 108 -18.83 -15.28 14.64
N LEU A 109 -19.74 -14.29 14.63
CA LEU A 109 -19.41 -12.88 14.41
C LEU A 109 -18.48 -12.27 15.48
N PRO A 110 -18.69 -12.42 16.80
CA PRO A 110 -17.85 -11.74 17.78
C PRO A 110 -16.35 -12.13 17.71
N PRO A 111 -15.99 -13.42 17.57
CA PRO A 111 -14.61 -13.82 17.32
C PRO A 111 -14.03 -13.22 16.02
N LEU A 112 -14.82 -13.15 14.94
CA LEU A 112 -14.37 -12.56 13.67
C LEU A 112 -14.03 -11.07 13.82
N PHE A 113 -14.85 -10.29 14.53
CA PHE A 113 -14.54 -8.88 14.80
C PHE A 113 -13.23 -8.71 15.56
N LEU A 114 -13.01 -9.54 16.59
CA LEU A 114 -11.78 -9.52 17.37
C LEU A 114 -10.56 -9.89 16.51
N LEU A 115 -10.68 -10.95 15.69
CA LEU A 115 -9.62 -11.41 14.82
C LEU A 115 -9.30 -10.37 13.74
N MET A 116 -10.30 -9.73 13.14
CA MET A 116 -10.10 -8.66 12.17
C MET A 116 -9.36 -7.46 12.78
N ALA A 117 -9.76 -7.05 13.99
CA ALA A 117 -9.03 -6.01 14.72
C ALA A 117 -7.58 -6.43 15.01
N LEU A 118 -7.36 -7.68 15.42
CA LEU A 118 -6.02 -8.21 15.71
C LEU A 118 -5.14 -8.28 14.47
N VAL A 119 -5.68 -8.72 13.33
CA VAL A 119 -5.01 -8.70 12.02
C VAL A 119 -4.61 -7.28 11.64
N GLY A 120 -5.49 -6.29 11.85
CA GLY A 120 -5.15 -4.88 11.61
C GLY A 120 -4.02 -4.37 12.52
N VAL A 121 -4.11 -4.63 13.82
CA VAL A 121 -3.08 -4.22 14.80
C VAL A 121 -1.73 -4.82 14.44
N ALA A 122 -1.70 -6.13 14.25
CA ALA A 122 -0.47 -6.89 14.02
C ALA A 122 0.12 -6.58 12.62
N GLY A 123 -0.73 -6.51 11.59
CA GLY A 123 -0.33 -6.20 10.22
C GLY A 123 0.31 -4.81 10.07
N THR A 124 -0.17 -3.81 10.83
CA THR A 124 0.40 -2.45 10.76
C THR A 124 1.57 -2.22 11.70
N ALA A 125 1.61 -2.86 12.87
CA ALA A 125 2.73 -2.73 13.82
C ALA A 125 4.09 -3.20 13.23
N PHE A 126 4.05 -4.07 12.22
CA PHE A 126 5.22 -4.50 11.45
C PHE A 126 5.94 -3.36 10.71
N ARG A 127 5.24 -2.35 10.20
CA ARG A 127 5.80 -1.31 9.30
C ARG A 127 6.89 -0.43 9.95
N PRO A 128 6.70 0.15 11.17
CA PRO A 128 7.75 0.91 11.84
C PRO A 128 8.97 0.03 12.19
N ALA A 129 8.73 -1.22 12.57
CA ALA A 129 9.81 -2.17 12.86
C ALA A 129 10.64 -2.50 11.61
N ALA A 130 9.99 -2.75 10.48
CA ALA A 130 10.65 -3.01 9.19
C ALA A 130 11.51 -1.81 8.74
N SER A 131 10.99 -0.59 8.88
CA SER A 131 11.73 0.64 8.53
C SER A 131 12.96 0.83 9.43
N THR A 132 12.80 0.57 10.73
CA THR A 132 13.91 0.62 11.71
C THR A 132 14.99 -0.42 11.41
N LEU A 133 14.59 -1.64 11.01
CA LEU A 133 15.52 -2.69 10.61
C LEU A 133 16.26 -2.37 9.31
N LEU A 134 15.60 -1.73 8.36
CA LEU A 134 16.26 -1.28 7.14
C LEU A 134 17.33 -0.23 7.44
N VAL A 135 17.00 0.76 8.27
CA VAL A 135 17.91 1.84 8.66
C VAL A 135 19.11 1.34 9.47
N SER A 136 18.92 0.30 10.29
CA SER A 136 19.95 -0.29 11.15
C SER A 136 20.80 -1.37 10.47
N THR A 137 20.37 -1.90 9.32
CA THR A 137 21.15 -2.88 8.56
C THR A 137 21.97 -2.26 7.43
N CYS A 138 21.81 -0.95 7.17
CA CYS A 138 22.46 -0.23 6.08
C CYS A 138 23.30 0.96 6.60
N PRO A 139 24.50 1.21 6.04
CA PRO A 139 25.29 2.39 6.38
C PRO A 139 24.52 3.71 6.14
N PRO A 140 24.72 4.76 6.97
CA PRO A 140 24.02 6.04 6.83
C PRO A 140 24.04 6.62 5.42
N ALA A 141 25.21 6.60 4.76
CA ALA A 141 25.42 7.11 3.40
C ALA A 141 24.58 6.41 2.32
N ARG A 142 24.04 5.22 2.60
CA ARG A 142 23.29 4.39 1.64
C ARG A 142 21.83 4.19 2.03
N ARG A 143 21.33 4.80 3.10
CA ARG A 143 19.94 4.62 3.57
C ARG A 143 18.90 4.97 2.52
N ALA A 144 19.07 6.10 1.81
CA ALA A 144 18.16 6.49 0.72
C ALA A 144 18.12 5.45 -0.42
N GLN A 145 19.28 4.92 -0.79
CA GLN A 145 19.37 3.85 -1.80
C GLN A 145 18.75 2.54 -1.29
N ALA A 146 18.87 2.24 0.00
CA ALA A 146 18.28 1.05 0.61
C ALA A 146 16.74 1.11 0.62
N PHE A 147 16.15 2.27 0.89
CA PHE A 147 14.70 2.45 0.76
C PHE A 147 14.23 2.26 -0.68
N ALA A 148 14.96 2.77 -1.67
CA ALA A 148 14.65 2.53 -3.09
C ALA A 148 14.78 1.05 -3.46
N PHE A 149 15.85 0.38 -3.01
CA PHE A 149 16.05 -1.07 -3.20
C PHE A 149 14.88 -1.89 -2.63
N PHE A 150 14.37 -1.52 -1.45
CA PHE A 150 13.28 -2.23 -0.79
C PHE A 150 11.94 -2.16 -1.51
N ARG A 151 11.75 -1.20 -2.42
CA ARG A 151 10.54 -1.14 -3.26
C ARG A 151 10.43 -2.33 -4.20
N LEU A 152 11.55 -2.87 -4.67
CA LEU A 152 11.57 -4.00 -5.60
C LEU A 152 10.96 -5.28 -5.00
N PRO A 153 11.45 -5.83 -3.87
CA PRO A 153 10.84 -7.02 -3.27
C PRO A 153 9.40 -6.76 -2.82
N ILE A 154 9.08 -5.54 -2.40
CA ILE A 154 7.72 -5.14 -2.04
C ILE A 154 6.76 -5.26 -3.23
N ASN A 155 7.11 -4.64 -4.36
CA ASN A 155 6.25 -4.63 -5.55
C ASN A 155 6.18 -6.02 -6.18
N LEU A 156 7.30 -6.75 -6.27
CA LEU A 156 7.30 -8.13 -6.77
C LEU A 156 6.39 -9.03 -5.92
N GLY A 157 6.46 -8.93 -4.59
CA GLY A 157 5.59 -9.68 -3.70
C GLY A 157 4.12 -9.32 -3.88
N CYS A 158 3.80 -8.03 -3.96
CA CYS A 158 2.43 -7.56 -4.21
C CYS A 158 1.86 -8.02 -5.56
N GLY A 159 2.68 -8.42 -6.53
CA GLY A 159 2.20 -8.98 -7.80
C GLY A 159 2.00 -10.48 -7.78
N LEU A 160 2.91 -11.20 -7.14
CA LEU A 160 2.79 -12.65 -7.00
C LEU A 160 1.70 -13.05 -6.00
N GLY A 161 1.45 -12.24 -4.97
CA GLY A 161 0.44 -12.49 -3.95
C GLY A 161 -0.97 -12.67 -4.51
N PRO A 162 -1.52 -11.71 -5.27
CA PRO A 162 -2.83 -11.82 -5.93
C PRO A 162 -2.91 -13.01 -6.89
N LEU A 163 -1.85 -13.27 -7.67
CA LEU A 163 -1.80 -14.38 -8.60
C LEU A 163 -1.92 -15.73 -7.87
N ILE A 164 -1.11 -15.94 -6.84
CA ILE A 164 -1.16 -17.16 -6.02
C ILE A 164 -2.48 -17.22 -5.24
N GLY A 165 -2.95 -16.09 -4.71
CA GLY A 165 -4.17 -15.99 -3.92
C GLY A 165 -5.42 -16.34 -4.72
N GLY A 166 -5.49 -15.95 -6.00
CA GLY A 166 -6.61 -16.29 -6.88
C GLY A 166 -6.73 -17.79 -7.11
N GLU A 167 -5.62 -18.44 -7.45
CA GLU A 167 -5.54 -19.90 -7.64
C GLU A 167 -5.90 -20.66 -6.35
N LEU A 168 -5.45 -20.17 -5.19
CA LEU A 168 -5.80 -20.76 -3.89
C LEU A 168 -7.28 -20.57 -3.55
N ALA A 169 -7.83 -19.38 -3.81
CA ALA A 169 -9.23 -19.06 -3.52
C ALA A 169 -10.20 -19.87 -4.38
N GLU A 170 -9.84 -20.19 -5.63
CA GLU A 170 -10.63 -21.06 -6.51
C GLU A 170 -10.71 -22.50 -5.97
N ILE A 171 -9.66 -22.99 -5.30
CA ILE A 171 -9.65 -24.31 -4.66
C ILE A 171 -10.44 -24.28 -3.35
N ASP A 172 -10.05 -23.41 -2.42
CA ASP A 172 -10.75 -23.13 -1.15
C ASP A 172 -10.24 -21.80 -0.59
N TYR A 173 -11.14 -20.83 -0.42
CA TYR A 173 -10.86 -19.54 0.21
C TYR A 173 -10.06 -19.63 1.52
N ARG A 174 -10.27 -20.67 2.34
CA ARG A 174 -9.52 -20.85 3.61
C ARG A 174 -8.01 -20.97 3.38
N LEU A 175 -7.58 -21.49 2.23
CA LEU A 175 -6.17 -21.61 1.87
C LEU A 175 -5.49 -20.25 1.79
N VAL A 176 -6.18 -19.21 1.32
CA VAL A 176 -5.66 -17.84 1.26
C VAL A 176 -5.23 -17.38 2.66
N PHE A 177 -6.06 -17.62 3.67
CA PHE A 177 -5.79 -17.25 5.06
C PHE A 177 -4.71 -18.13 5.70
N TRP A 178 -4.77 -19.44 5.49
CA TRP A 178 -3.80 -20.38 6.08
C TRP A 178 -2.41 -20.23 5.48
N VAL A 179 -2.30 -20.02 4.17
CA VAL A 179 -1.01 -19.80 3.49
C VAL A 179 -0.43 -18.45 3.90
N GLU A 180 -1.21 -17.37 3.87
CA GLU A 180 -0.73 -16.06 4.36
C GLU A 180 -0.29 -16.15 5.82
N GLY A 181 -1.11 -16.78 6.67
CA GLY A 181 -0.79 -16.95 8.08
C GLY A 181 0.48 -17.77 8.32
N GLY A 182 0.65 -18.86 7.57
CA GLY A 182 1.87 -19.67 7.58
C GLY A 182 3.11 -18.89 7.11
N VAL A 183 2.98 -18.07 6.06
CA VAL A 183 4.05 -17.19 5.57
C VAL A 183 4.40 -16.13 6.62
N CYS A 184 3.42 -15.55 7.32
CA CYS A 184 3.68 -14.63 8.44
C CYS A 184 4.45 -15.33 9.57
N LEU A 185 4.06 -16.53 9.98
CA LEU A 185 4.77 -17.31 11.00
C LEU A 185 6.21 -17.67 10.57
N LEU A 186 6.39 -18.11 9.32
CA LEU A 186 7.70 -18.37 8.76
C LEU A 186 8.56 -17.10 8.77
N THR A 187 8.01 -15.98 8.33
CA THR A 187 8.71 -14.68 8.32
C THR A 187 9.07 -14.25 9.74
N ALA A 188 8.20 -14.47 10.74
CA ALA A 188 8.49 -14.19 12.14
C ALA A 188 9.72 -14.97 12.64
N VAL A 189 9.81 -16.25 12.29
CA VAL A 189 10.97 -17.11 12.61
C VAL A 189 12.21 -16.63 11.89
N LEU A 190 12.12 -16.35 10.58
CA LEU A 190 13.26 -15.89 9.77
C LEU A 190 13.83 -14.57 10.28
N VAL A 191 12.98 -13.59 10.62
CA VAL A 191 13.40 -12.31 11.23
C VAL A 191 14.10 -12.57 12.57
N SER A 192 13.49 -13.37 13.43
CA SER A 192 13.96 -13.62 14.80
C SER A 192 15.29 -14.38 14.85
N ILE A 193 15.61 -15.19 13.83
CA ILE A 193 16.85 -15.96 13.74
C ILE A 193 17.90 -15.23 12.90
N LEU A 194 17.55 -14.78 11.70
CA LEU A 194 18.53 -14.31 10.70
C LEU A 194 18.97 -12.86 10.89
N LEU A 195 18.18 -12.03 11.58
CA LEU A 195 18.47 -10.61 11.82
C LEU A 195 18.88 -10.32 13.26
N ARG A 196 18.77 -11.30 14.17
CA ARG A 196 19.21 -11.16 15.56
C ARG A 196 20.71 -10.85 15.62
N GLY A 197 21.06 -9.78 16.35
CA GLY A 197 22.44 -9.34 16.52
C GLY A 197 23.08 -8.70 15.28
N ARG A 198 22.31 -8.44 14.21
CA ARG A 198 22.79 -7.80 12.97
C ARG A 198 22.29 -6.37 12.78
N VAL A 199 21.81 -5.77 13.87
CA VAL A 199 21.28 -4.40 13.95
C VAL A 199 22.42 -3.50 14.41
N VAL A 200 22.83 -2.55 13.57
CA VAL A 200 23.78 -1.51 13.95
C VAL A 200 22.99 -0.40 14.65
N ALA A 201 23.45 0.01 15.84
CA ALA A 201 22.82 1.10 16.58
C ALA A 201 22.75 2.37 15.71
N PRO A 202 21.65 3.14 15.76
CA PRO A 202 21.60 4.42 15.07
C PRO A 202 22.69 5.33 15.65
N VAL A 203 23.57 5.85 14.79
CA VAL A 203 24.40 7.01 15.14
C VAL A 203 23.46 8.21 15.17
N GLU A 204 23.35 8.87 16.32
CA GLU A 204 22.74 10.18 16.43
C GLU A 204 23.53 11.15 15.53
N GLU A 205 22.87 11.68 14.50
CA GLU A 205 23.43 12.81 13.77
C GLU A 205 23.20 14.06 14.62
N ASP A 206 24.28 14.73 15.01
CA ASP A 206 24.23 16.09 15.59
C ASP A 206 23.60 17.04 14.57
N VAL A 207 22.36 17.47 14.84
CA VAL A 207 21.63 18.39 13.97
C VAL A 207 21.84 19.82 14.45
N ALA A 208 22.50 20.64 13.63
CA ALA A 208 22.58 22.08 13.84
C ALA A 208 21.17 22.73 13.82
N PRO A 209 20.87 23.71 14.70
CA PRO A 209 19.56 24.34 14.74
C PRO A 209 19.34 25.23 13.50
N GLU A 210 18.16 25.11 12.87
CA GLU A 210 17.78 25.87 11.67
C GLU A 210 16.36 26.46 11.76
N ASN A 211 16.17 27.60 11.07
CA ASN A 211 15.14 28.59 11.34
C ASN A 211 13.77 28.38 10.64
N ASP A 212 13.59 27.39 9.75
CA ASP A 212 12.28 27.16 9.12
C ASP A 212 11.36 26.31 10.01
N THR A 213 10.54 27.02 10.78
CA THR A 213 9.57 26.46 11.74
C THR A 213 8.14 26.45 11.21
N ARG A 214 7.93 26.71 9.90
CA ARG A 214 6.57 26.80 9.32
C ARG A 214 5.77 25.53 9.60
N SER A 215 4.57 25.71 10.14
CA SER A 215 3.65 24.60 10.41
C SER A 215 3.02 24.09 9.10
N PRO A 216 2.98 22.75 8.86
CA PRO A 216 2.31 22.18 7.70
C PRO A 216 0.82 22.55 7.63
N TRP A 217 0.17 22.71 8.79
CA TRP A 217 -1.23 23.11 8.90
C TRP A 217 -1.53 24.53 8.40
N ARG A 218 -0.50 25.33 8.12
CA ARG A 218 -0.63 26.68 7.54
C ARG A 218 -0.26 26.73 6.06
N ASP A 219 0.31 25.67 5.49
CA ASP A 219 0.65 25.60 4.07
C ASP A 219 -0.53 25.05 3.27
N ARG A 220 -1.31 25.96 2.68
CA ARG A 220 -2.55 25.62 1.95
C ARG A 220 -2.30 24.74 0.72
N LEU A 221 -1.19 24.97 0.00
CA LEU A 221 -0.87 24.17 -1.18
C LEU A 221 -0.48 22.76 -0.77
N PHE A 222 0.33 22.63 0.29
CA PHE A 222 0.66 21.34 0.87
C PHE A 222 -0.59 20.58 1.34
N LEU A 223 -1.48 21.23 2.09
CA LEU A 223 -2.72 20.59 2.56
C LEU A 223 -3.62 20.15 1.40
N LEU A 224 -3.74 20.96 0.35
CA LEU A 224 -4.48 20.58 -0.86
C LEU A 224 -3.89 19.32 -1.51
N LEU A 225 -2.57 19.27 -1.68
CA LEU A 225 -1.91 18.13 -2.32
C LEU A 225 -1.96 16.87 -1.45
N VAL A 226 -1.77 16.98 -0.13
CA VAL A 226 -1.86 15.83 0.78
C VAL A 226 -3.30 15.31 0.88
N PHE A 227 -4.30 16.20 0.88
CA PHE A 227 -5.70 15.81 0.83
C PHE A 227 -6.04 15.12 -0.49
N ASN A 228 -5.61 15.69 -1.62
CA ASN A 228 -5.78 15.09 -2.94
C ASN A 228 -5.16 13.69 -3.00
N THR A 229 -3.88 13.56 -2.65
CA THR A 229 -3.17 12.28 -2.57
C THR A 229 -3.86 11.28 -1.65
N GLY A 230 -4.25 11.71 -0.45
CA GLY A 230 -4.96 10.84 0.51
C GLY A 230 -6.29 10.34 -0.04
N MET A 231 -7.05 11.19 -0.73
CA MET A 231 -8.33 10.80 -1.33
C MET A 231 -8.17 9.95 -2.60
N LEU A 232 -7.15 10.19 -3.41
CA LEU A 232 -6.84 9.30 -4.54
C LEU A 232 -6.41 7.92 -4.03
N ALA A 233 -5.56 7.87 -3.00
CA ALA A 233 -5.22 6.62 -2.31
C ALA A 233 -6.45 5.95 -1.71
N PHE A 234 -7.37 6.71 -1.10
CA PHE A 234 -8.64 6.20 -0.59
C PHE A 234 -9.44 5.50 -1.70
N ILE A 235 -9.58 6.14 -2.87
CA ILE A 235 -10.30 5.57 -4.02
C ILE A 235 -9.61 4.31 -4.54
N VAL A 236 -8.28 4.32 -4.68
CA VAL A 236 -7.51 3.16 -5.14
C VAL A 236 -7.64 2.00 -4.16
N VAL A 237 -7.64 2.24 -2.85
CA VAL A 237 -7.84 1.17 -1.86
C VAL A 237 -9.20 0.46 -2.01
N GLN A 238 -10.24 1.15 -2.48
CA GLN A 238 -11.56 0.54 -2.71
C GLN A 238 -11.52 -0.58 -3.76
N TRP A 239 -10.56 -0.53 -4.69
CA TRP A 239 -10.35 -1.62 -5.65
C TRP A 239 -10.01 -2.93 -4.95
N PHE A 240 -9.22 -2.89 -3.88
CA PHE A 240 -8.78 -4.08 -3.19
C PHE A 240 -9.88 -4.77 -2.38
N THR A 241 -11.07 -4.16 -2.24
CA THR A 241 -12.22 -4.78 -1.55
C THR A 241 -13.49 -4.76 -2.39
N ALA A 242 -14.12 -3.60 -2.59
CA ALA A 242 -15.33 -3.52 -3.41
C ALA A 242 -15.05 -3.74 -4.90
N GLY A 243 -13.81 -3.51 -5.35
CA GLY A 243 -13.37 -3.87 -6.70
C GLY A 243 -13.38 -5.37 -6.96
N THR A 244 -12.98 -6.21 -6.00
CA THR A 244 -13.05 -7.66 -6.18
C THR A 244 -14.48 -8.16 -6.18
N LEU A 245 -15.36 -7.61 -5.33
CA LEU A 245 -16.81 -7.86 -5.39
C LEU A 245 -17.40 -7.49 -6.74
N PHE A 246 -17.09 -6.30 -7.26
CA PHE A 246 -17.58 -5.85 -8.55
C PHE A 246 -17.16 -6.78 -9.69
N LEU A 247 -15.89 -7.21 -9.73
CA LEU A 247 -15.42 -8.11 -10.78
C LEU A 247 -16.06 -9.51 -10.68
N ASP A 248 -16.33 -10.00 -9.47
CA ASP A 248 -17.02 -11.28 -9.26
C ASP A 248 -18.51 -11.18 -9.65
N GLU A 249 -19.26 -10.21 -9.10
CA GLU A 249 -20.72 -10.14 -9.25
C GLU A 249 -21.17 -9.54 -10.59
N GLU A 250 -20.52 -8.46 -11.06
CA GLU A 250 -20.95 -7.75 -12.28
C GLU A 250 -20.25 -8.27 -13.53
N PHE A 251 -18.99 -8.70 -13.42
CA PHE A 251 -18.23 -9.21 -14.57
C PHE A 251 -18.20 -10.75 -14.63
N GLY A 252 -18.64 -11.45 -13.56
CA GLY A 252 -18.65 -12.91 -13.51
C GLY A 252 -17.26 -13.53 -13.53
N MET A 253 -16.23 -12.79 -13.10
CA MET A 253 -14.85 -13.26 -13.11
C MET A 253 -14.60 -14.24 -11.97
N SER A 254 -13.92 -15.33 -12.26
CA SER A 254 -13.40 -16.25 -11.25
C SER A 254 -12.28 -15.61 -10.42
N GLU A 255 -11.98 -16.22 -9.27
CA GLU A 255 -10.97 -15.75 -8.34
C GLU A 255 -9.56 -15.73 -8.96
N GLU A 256 -9.26 -16.71 -9.81
CA GLU A 256 -8.03 -16.80 -10.60
C GLU A 256 -7.90 -15.60 -11.56
N GLU A 257 -8.98 -15.26 -12.27
CA GLU A 257 -9.03 -14.12 -13.19
C GLU A 257 -8.87 -12.79 -12.45
N ILE A 258 -9.54 -12.63 -11.30
CA ILE A 258 -9.38 -11.45 -10.42
C ILE A 258 -7.92 -11.34 -9.96
N GLY A 259 -7.32 -12.44 -9.50
CA GLY A 259 -5.92 -12.49 -9.09
C GLY A 259 -4.95 -12.03 -10.18
N ARG A 260 -5.17 -12.50 -11.42
CA ARG A 260 -4.39 -12.10 -12.60
C ARG A 260 -4.56 -10.62 -12.96
N VAL A 261 -5.78 -10.09 -12.90
CA VAL A 261 -6.07 -8.67 -13.14
C VAL A 261 -5.32 -7.79 -12.14
N PHE A 262 -5.36 -8.12 -10.84
CA PHE A 262 -4.65 -7.34 -9.82
C PHE A 262 -3.13 -7.52 -9.87
N ALA A 263 -2.62 -8.66 -10.32
CA ALA A 263 -1.18 -8.89 -10.53
C ALA A 263 -0.58 -7.95 -11.60
N LEU A 264 -1.39 -7.39 -12.51
CA LEU A 264 -0.93 -6.43 -13.52
C LEU A 264 -0.40 -5.14 -12.90
N ASN A 265 -1.02 -4.62 -11.83
CA ASN A 265 -0.60 -3.35 -11.21
C ASN A 265 0.90 -3.34 -10.84
N PRO A 266 1.37 -4.22 -9.94
CA PRO A 266 2.78 -4.24 -9.55
C PRO A 266 3.73 -4.63 -10.69
N LEU A 267 3.27 -5.45 -11.65
CA LEU A 267 4.06 -5.77 -12.85
C LEU A 267 4.33 -4.51 -13.68
N LEU A 268 3.29 -3.71 -13.94
CA LEU A 268 3.44 -2.43 -14.64
C LEU A 268 4.33 -1.46 -13.86
N ILE A 269 4.18 -1.39 -12.53
CA ILE A 269 5.03 -0.54 -11.67
C ILE A 269 6.51 -0.92 -11.83
N VAL A 270 6.85 -2.20 -11.67
CA VAL A 270 8.25 -2.67 -11.78
C VAL A 270 8.83 -2.38 -13.17
N LEU A 271 8.03 -2.54 -14.23
CA LEU A 271 8.48 -2.34 -15.60
C LEU A 271 8.61 -0.88 -16.01
N PHE A 272 7.69 -0.01 -15.58
CA PHE A 272 7.52 1.32 -16.18
C PHE A 272 7.73 2.49 -15.21
N GLU A 273 7.61 2.31 -13.90
CA GLU A 273 7.62 3.44 -12.96
C GLU A 273 8.92 4.25 -13.03
N MET A 274 10.07 3.57 -13.00
CA MET A 274 11.37 4.24 -13.04
C MET A 274 11.56 5.05 -14.34
N ILE A 275 11.08 4.51 -15.46
CA ILE A 275 11.14 5.16 -16.79
C ILE A 275 10.29 6.42 -16.77
N LEU A 276 9.06 6.28 -16.27
CA LEU A 276 8.08 7.34 -16.20
C LEU A 276 8.61 8.48 -15.33
N VAL A 277 9.03 8.20 -14.09
CA VAL A 277 9.55 9.20 -13.16
C VAL A 277 10.74 9.97 -13.74
N GLN A 278 11.67 9.29 -14.43
CA GLN A 278 12.80 9.97 -15.08
C GLN A 278 12.37 10.86 -16.26
N SER A 279 11.35 10.44 -17.02
CA SER A 279 10.86 11.19 -18.18
C SER A 279 10.09 12.45 -17.83
N LEU A 280 9.41 12.47 -16.67
CA LEU A 280 8.55 13.58 -16.25
C LEU A 280 9.36 14.83 -15.83
N GLY A 281 10.62 14.66 -15.43
CA GLY A 281 11.53 15.72 -15.03
C GLY A 281 11.08 16.51 -13.79
N ASP A 282 11.93 17.44 -13.32
CA ASP A 282 11.67 18.19 -12.08
C ASP A 282 10.70 19.38 -12.21
N ARG A 283 10.43 19.84 -13.44
CA ARG A 283 9.88 21.20 -13.67
C ARG A 283 8.35 21.31 -13.66
N LYS A 284 7.57 20.22 -13.59
CA LYS A 284 6.09 20.26 -13.72
C LYS A 284 5.33 19.28 -12.81
N ARG A 285 5.64 19.24 -11.52
CA ARG A 285 5.04 18.25 -10.58
C ARG A 285 3.52 18.38 -10.45
N LEU A 286 2.98 19.59 -10.32
CA LEU A 286 1.55 19.79 -10.07
C LEU A 286 0.64 19.39 -11.26
N PRO A 287 0.95 19.75 -12.52
CA PRO A 287 0.16 19.27 -13.67
C PRO A 287 0.12 17.74 -13.79
N TRP A 288 1.22 17.05 -13.48
CA TRP A 288 1.25 15.59 -13.49
C TRP A 288 0.44 14.97 -12.35
N ILE A 289 0.47 15.56 -11.15
CA ILE A 289 -0.41 15.14 -10.03
C ILE A 289 -1.89 15.39 -10.38
N ALA A 290 -2.22 16.48 -11.08
CA ALA A 290 -3.58 16.67 -11.60
C ALA A 290 -3.96 15.59 -12.64
N GLY A 291 -3.01 15.23 -13.52
CA GLY A 291 -3.18 14.19 -14.53
C GLY A 291 -3.47 12.81 -13.92
N SER A 292 -2.81 12.44 -12.82
CA SER A 292 -3.09 11.17 -12.13
C SER A 292 -4.52 11.11 -11.59
N GLY A 293 -5.05 12.22 -11.05
CA GLY A 293 -6.44 12.28 -10.61
C GLY A 293 -7.45 12.02 -11.75
N TRP A 294 -7.17 12.53 -12.96
CA TRP A 294 -7.98 12.23 -14.15
C TRP A 294 -7.91 10.76 -14.57
N LEU A 295 -6.74 10.14 -14.46
CA LEU A 295 -6.58 8.70 -14.75
C LEU A 295 -7.34 7.82 -13.75
N VAL A 296 -7.31 8.16 -12.46
CA VAL A 296 -8.13 7.47 -11.44
C VAL A 296 -9.62 7.65 -11.75
N SER A 297 -10.05 8.87 -12.07
CA SER A 297 -11.44 9.14 -12.47
C SER A 297 -11.87 8.29 -13.67
N ALA A 298 -11.05 8.27 -14.73
CA ALA A 298 -11.29 7.45 -15.92
C ALA A 298 -11.36 5.96 -15.58
N SER A 299 -10.49 5.45 -14.71
CA SER A 299 -10.51 4.03 -14.31
C SER A 299 -11.84 3.60 -13.68
N CYS A 300 -12.48 4.49 -12.90
CA CYS A 300 -13.78 4.23 -12.28
C CYS A 300 -14.90 4.19 -13.31
N PHE A 301 -14.90 5.14 -14.27
CA PHE A 301 -15.94 5.18 -15.30
C PHE A 301 -15.79 4.07 -16.34
N VAL A 302 -14.57 3.63 -16.66
CA VAL A 302 -14.35 2.52 -17.59
C VAL A 302 -15.04 1.24 -17.13
N LEU A 303 -15.09 0.96 -15.82
CA LEU A 303 -15.83 -0.18 -15.27
C LEU A 303 -17.33 -0.13 -15.57
N LEU A 304 -17.89 1.07 -15.77
CA LEU A 304 -19.32 1.27 -16.02
C LEU A 304 -19.67 1.26 -17.52
N LEU A 305 -18.69 1.17 -18.42
CA LEU A 305 -18.90 1.21 -19.86
C LEU A 305 -19.17 -0.17 -20.49
N GLY A 306 -18.85 -1.26 -19.79
CA GLY A 306 -19.05 -2.61 -20.28
C GLY A 306 -18.53 -3.67 -19.31
N VAL A 307 -18.56 -4.93 -19.75
CA VAL A 307 -18.28 -6.10 -18.91
C VAL A 307 -17.07 -6.90 -19.40
N GLY A 308 -16.38 -7.54 -18.46
CA GLY A 308 -15.34 -8.53 -18.72
C GLY A 308 -13.90 -8.01 -18.75
N TRP A 309 -13.00 -8.90 -19.13
CA TRP A 309 -11.55 -8.73 -19.08
C TRP A 309 -10.98 -7.43 -19.64
N PRO A 310 -11.39 -6.96 -20.85
CA PRO A 310 -10.82 -5.75 -21.42
C PRO A 310 -11.05 -4.51 -20.54
N PHE A 311 -12.23 -4.38 -19.94
CA PHE A 311 -12.57 -3.24 -19.09
C PHE A 311 -11.81 -3.32 -17.76
N ALA A 312 -11.73 -4.50 -17.15
CA ALA A 312 -11.00 -4.71 -15.90
C ALA A 312 -9.50 -4.38 -16.07
N VAL A 313 -8.86 -4.94 -17.10
CA VAL A 313 -7.44 -4.71 -17.40
C VAL A 313 -7.17 -3.24 -17.74
N PHE A 314 -8.04 -2.61 -18.53
CA PHE A 314 -7.87 -1.21 -18.90
C PHE A 314 -8.02 -0.28 -17.69
N SER A 315 -9.05 -0.50 -16.85
CA SER A 315 -9.21 0.25 -15.60
C SER A 315 -8.01 0.08 -14.66
N VAL A 316 -7.53 -1.16 -14.46
CA VAL A 316 -6.34 -1.41 -13.62
C VAL A 316 -5.12 -0.70 -14.16
N THR A 317 -4.92 -0.74 -15.48
CA THR A 317 -3.82 -0.04 -16.13
C THR A 317 -3.90 1.48 -15.87
N LEU A 318 -5.09 2.08 -15.98
CA LEU A 318 -5.28 3.51 -15.79
C LEU A 318 -4.93 3.97 -14.36
N TRP A 319 -5.47 3.31 -13.33
CA TRP A 319 -5.15 3.70 -11.95
C TRP A 319 -3.71 3.34 -11.57
N THR A 320 -3.12 2.31 -12.19
CA THR A 320 -1.68 1.99 -12.02
C THR A 320 -0.78 3.09 -12.59
N VAL A 321 -1.07 3.60 -13.79
CA VAL A 321 -0.33 4.73 -14.36
C VAL A 321 -0.50 5.97 -13.48
N ALA A 322 -1.70 6.19 -12.94
CA ALA A 322 -1.94 7.26 -11.97
C ALA A 322 -1.05 7.12 -10.73
N GLU A 323 -0.99 5.92 -10.14
CA GLU A 323 -0.18 5.61 -8.96
C GLU A 323 1.33 5.86 -9.20
N MET A 324 1.85 5.40 -10.35
CA MET A 324 3.25 5.59 -10.75
C MET A 324 3.64 7.07 -10.88
N MET A 325 2.67 7.96 -11.10
CA MET A 325 2.89 9.41 -11.15
C MET A 325 2.70 10.04 -9.76
N GLU A 326 1.60 9.70 -9.10
CA GLU A 326 1.09 10.35 -7.90
C GLU A 326 2.03 10.19 -6.71
N SER A 327 2.37 8.94 -6.34
CA SER A 327 3.17 8.64 -5.16
C SER A 327 4.58 9.27 -5.17
N PRO A 328 5.42 9.09 -6.21
CA PRO A 328 6.75 9.67 -6.23
C PRO A 328 6.75 11.19 -6.36
N LEU A 329 5.82 11.78 -7.14
CA LEU A 329 5.78 13.22 -7.34
C LEU A 329 5.31 13.97 -6.08
N THR A 330 4.26 13.49 -5.41
CA THR A 330 3.82 14.10 -4.14
C THR A 330 4.88 13.90 -3.07
N GLY A 331 5.47 12.71 -2.94
CA GLY A 331 6.55 12.46 -1.99
C GLY A 331 7.75 13.41 -2.20
N ALA A 332 8.18 13.60 -3.45
CA ALA A 332 9.24 14.55 -3.79
C ALA A 332 8.84 16.01 -3.52
N PHE A 333 7.59 16.39 -3.80
CA PHE A 333 7.06 17.71 -3.46
C PHE A 333 7.13 17.96 -1.96
N VAL A 334 6.58 17.06 -1.13
CA VAL A 334 6.58 17.17 0.33
C VAL A 334 8.02 17.26 0.87
N ALA A 335 8.93 16.42 0.37
CA ALA A 335 10.33 16.45 0.76
C ALA A 335 11.04 17.77 0.40
N SER A 336 10.73 18.36 -0.76
CA SER A 336 11.30 19.64 -1.19
C SER A 336 10.66 20.86 -0.52
N ARG A 337 9.43 20.72 -0.03
CA ARG A 337 8.65 21.81 0.57
C ARG A 337 8.99 22.01 2.05
N ALA A 338 9.45 20.96 2.73
CA ALA A 338 9.80 21.01 4.14
C ALA A 338 11.29 21.31 4.36
N GLY A 339 11.59 22.23 5.28
CA GLY A 339 12.93 22.42 5.83
C GLY A 339 13.34 21.31 6.78
N ARG A 340 14.63 21.21 7.13
CA ARG A 340 15.14 20.14 8.01
C ARG A 340 14.41 20.05 9.37
N ALA A 341 14.08 21.21 9.97
CA ALA A 341 13.43 21.30 11.27
C ALA A 341 11.93 20.91 11.27
N ASN A 342 11.21 21.09 10.15
CA ASN A 342 9.78 20.78 10.05
C ASN A 342 9.47 19.56 9.15
N ARG A 343 10.49 18.93 8.54
CA ARG A 343 10.38 17.74 7.68
C ARG A 343 9.58 16.61 8.31
N GLY A 344 9.85 16.30 9.58
CA GLY A 344 9.11 15.25 10.30
C GLY A 344 7.61 15.55 10.40
N ARG A 345 7.23 16.83 10.59
CA ARG A 345 5.82 17.25 10.67
C ARG A 345 5.12 17.14 9.32
N TYR A 346 5.76 17.60 8.24
CA TYR A 346 5.24 17.47 6.88
C TYR A 346 5.08 16.00 6.45
N MET A 347 6.11 15.18 6.68
CA MET A 347 6.06 13.74 6.41
C MET A 347 5.01 13.03 7.28
N GLY A 348 4.83 13.46 8.53
CA GLY A 348 3.81 12.94 9.44
C GLY A 348 2.39 13.18 8.91
N VAL A 349 2.07 14.41 8.47
CA VAL A 349 0.74 14.73 7.89
C VAL A 349 0.51 13.97 6.59
N TYR A 350 1.54 13.82 5.74
CA TYR A 350 1.48 13.00 4.52
C TYR A 350 1.25 11.51 4.82
N THR A 351 1.93 10.95 5.83
CA THR A 351 1.76 9.53 6.21
C THR A 351 0.39 9.28 6.84
N LEU A 352 -0.13 10.25 7.60
CA LEU A 352 -1.46 10.18 8.20
C LEU A 352 -2.55 10.08 7.15
N SER A 353 -2.47 10.84 6.05
CA SER A 353 -3.49 10.79 4.99
C SER A 353 -3.58 9.41 4.33
N TYR A 354 -2.44 8.78 4.02
CA TYR A 354 -2.41 7.40 3.51
C TYR A 354 -2.93 6.37 4.52
N SER A 355 -2.65 6.58 5.81
CA SER A 355 -3.09 5.65 6.85
C SER A 355 -4.62 5.70 7.03
N LEU A 356 -5.20 6.90 6.99
CA LEU A 356 -6.65 7.07 7.00
C LEU A 356 -7.31 6.46 5.77
N ALA A 357 -6.69 6.62 4.59
CA ALA A 357 -7.15 6.00 3.36
C ALA A 357 -7.24 4.47 3.49
N HIS A 358 -6.17 3.81 3.92
CA HIS A 358 -6.15 2.34 4.03
C HIS A 358 -7.01 1.80 5.18
N GLY A 359 -7.23 2.59 6.23
CA GLY A 359 -8.05 2.19 7.36
C GLY A 359 -9.55 2.28 7.09
N ILE A 360 -10.00 3.36 6.44
CA ILE A 360 -11.43 3.67 6.31
C ILE A 360 -12.00 3.21 4.97
N ALA A 361 -11.22 3.31 3.88
CA ALA A 361 -11.71 3.03 2.53
C ALA A 361 -12.33 1.64 2.36
N PRO A 362 -11.75 0.54 2.89
CA PRO A 362 -12.32 -0.79 2.74
C PRO A 362 -13.76 -0.90 3.25
N ALA A 363 -14.02 -0.37 4.44
CA ALA A 363 -15.33 -0.40 5.08
C ALA A 363 -16.35 0.45 4.33
N THR A 364 -15.97 1.68 3.97
CA THR A 364 -16.86 2.58 3.23
C THR A 364 -17.16 2.08 1.82
N ALA A 365 -16.18 1.43 1.16
CA ALA A 365 -16.36 0.90 -0.18
C ALA A 365 -17.46 -0.16 -0.21
N VAL A 366 -17.37 -1.14 0.70
CA VAL A 366 -18.36 -2.23 0.79
C VAL A 366 -19.71 -1.69 1.26
N TRP A 367 -19.74 -0.73 2.19
CA TRP A 367 -20.99 -0.11 2.62
C TRP A 367 -21.70 0.64 1.47
N ILE A 368 -20.98 1.46 0.70
CA ILE A 368 -21.54 2.16 -0.47
C ILE A 368 -22.01 1.14 -1.51
N TYR A 369 -21.22 0.09 -1.74
CA TYR A 369 -21.54 -0.98 -2.67
C TYR A 369 -22.86 -1.67 -2.31
N GLY A 370 -23.08 -2.01 -1.04
CA GLY A 370 -24.30 -2.68 -0.58
C GLY A 370 -25.53 -1.78 -0.54
N GLU A 371 -25.40 -0.56 -0.01
CA GLU A 371 -26.55 0.34 0.21
C GLU A 371 -26.96 1.13 -1.04
N LEU A 372 -25.98 1.57 -1.84
CA LEU A 372 -26.20 2.44 -2.99
C LEU A 372 -25.96 1.72 -4.33
N GLY A 373 -25.37 0.53 -4.29
CA GLY A 373 -25.08 -0.28 -5.46
C GLY A 373 -23.70 -0.02 -6.08
N PRO A 374 -23.22 -0.95 -6.92
CA PRO A 374 -21.91 -0.89 -7.58
C PRO A 374 -21.75 0.35 -8.47
N THR A 375 -22.80 0.72 -9.22
CA THR A 375 -22.77 1.91 -10.09
C THR A 375 -22.58 3.19 -9.31
N ALA A 376 -23.20 3.32 -8.13
CA ALA A 376 -23.05 4.49 -7.28
C ALA A 376 -21.63 4.61 -6.73
N LEU A 377 -21.03 3.51 -6.28
CA LEU A 377 -19.65 3.46 -5.79
C LEU A 377 -18.68 4.06 -6.82
N TRP A 378 -18.66 3.52 -8.04
CA TRP A 378 -17.71 3.94 -9.07
C TRP A 378 -18.04 5.33 -9.63
N THR A 379 -19.31 5.71 -9.68
CA THR A 379 -19.70 7.07 -10.09
C THR A 379 -19.22 8.10 -9.06
N ILE A 380 -19.46 7.86 -7.77
CA ILE A 380 -19.01 8.75 -6.69
C ILE A 380 -17.49 8.85 -6.69
N ALA A 381 -16.79 7.72 -6.73
CA ALA A 381 -15.33 7.68 -6.78
C ALA A 381 -14.78 8.44 -8.01
N GLY A 382 -15.35 8.19 -9.19
CA GLY A 382 -14.97 8.84 -10.44
C GLY A 382 -15.18 10.36 -10.41
N VAL A 383 -16.32 10.83 -9.92
CA VAL A 383 -16.62 12.27 -9.79
C VAL A 383 -15.71 12.93 -8.77
N VAL A 384 -15.49 12.31 -7.61
CA VAL A 384 -14.59 12.85 -6.58
C VAL A 384 -13.17 12.97 -7.12
N ALA A 385 -12.65 11.94 -7.81
CA ALA A 385 -11.33 11.99 -8.45
C ALA A 385 -11.22 13.12 -9.50
N ALA A 386 -12.27 13.33 -10.31
CA ALA A 386 -12.32 14.42 -11.29
C ALA A 386 -12.29 15.81 -10.62
N ILE A 387 -13.07 16.01 -9.55
CA ILE A 387 -13.08 17.27 -8.79
C ILE A 387 -11.70 17.55 -8.19
N LEU A 388 -11.07 16.52 -7.62
CA LEU A 388 -9.73 16.58 -7.04
C LEU A 388 -8.67 16.92 -8.09
N ALA A 389 -8.74 16.29 -9.26
CA ALA A 389 -7.87 16.57 -10.40
C ALA A 389 -8.01 18.02 -10.89
N LEU A 390 -9.25 18.51 -11.00
CA LEU A 390 -9.53 19.89 -11.37
C LEU A 390 -8.98 20.89 -10.34
N ALA A 391 -9.18 20.62 -9.04
CA ALA A 391 -8.69 21.48 -7.97
C ALA A 391 -7.16 21.63 -8.00
N VAL A 392 -6.43 20.53 -8.17
CA VAL A 392 -4.96 20.56 -8.30
C VAL A 392 -4.54 21.23 -9.61
N GLY A 393 -5.23 20.97 -10.71
CA GLY A 393 -4.95 21.61 -12.00
C GLY A 393 -5.12 23.12 -11.98
N LEU A 394 -6.13 23.63 -11.26
CA LEU A 394 -6.34 25.07 -11.05
C LEU A 394 -5.25 25.66 -10.15
N ALA A 395 -4.80 24.94 -9.13
CA ALA A 395 -3.68 25.35 -8.28
C ALA A 395 -2.36 25.40 -9.07
N ALA A 396 -2.12 24.42 -9.95
CA ALA A 396 -0.94 24.38 -10.82
C ALA A 396 -0.83 25.65 -11.67
N ARG A 397 -1.93 26.06 -12.32
CA ARG A 397 -1.98 27.29 -13.14
C ARG A 397 -1.68 28.57 -12.37
N ARG A 398 -1.93 28.60 -11.06
CA ARG A 398 -1.66 29.77 -10.20
C ARG A 398 -0.21 29.83 -9.70
N HIS A 399 0.51 28.71 -9.73
CA HIS A 399 1.89 28.59 -9.24
C HIS A 399 2.93 28.45 -10.36
N ASP A 400 2.49 28.20 -11.60
CA ASP A 400 3.30 28.27 -12.83
C ASP A 400 3.30 29.68 -13.48
N LEU A 401 2.55 30.64 -12.90
CA LEU A 401 2.60 32.09 -13.18
C LEU A 401 3.42 32.79 -12.09
#